data_AF-A0A0R0FRA3-F1
#
_entry.id   AF-A0A0R0FRA3-F1
#
_cell.length_a   1.000
_cell.length_b   1.000
_cell.length_c   1.000
_cell.angle_alpha   90.00
_cell.angle_beta   90.00
_cell.angle_gamma   90.00
#
_symmetry.space_group_name_H-M   'P 1'
#
loop_
_entity.id
_entity.type
_entity.pdbx_description
1 polymer ?
#
loop_
_entity_poly.entity_id
_entity_poly.type
_entity_poly.pdbx_seq_one_letter_code
_entity_poly.pdbx_strand_id
1 'polypeptide(L)'
;MGEWEPTWSTRAAEEAEAVAAIPCSGHGRAYLDGLILKDMNKSRCECNSCYAGSDCSQFLSDCPANADGGDPYFMEPFWMQHAASSAILVSGWHRMSYSYSDGSVISQLLVEYIKKVHGIVGNAITEGKYIVFGSGSTQLLNAAVYALSPDPSMSPAKVVATAPYYPLYREQTQFFNSRDFSYEGDTSLWKNNTNSSFRFIEFVTSPNNPDGKLNKGILKGSDVKTIYDRAYYWPHFTAIPSPADDDLMLFSISKLTGHAGSRFGWAIIKDEAVYQKMMIYLRLSAMGVSRDVQLRVLKLLDVATEGDGKEIFQFTYSTMRDRWIRLKQIIYKSKRFSLQKLSPQYCTFFKRVRDPSPAYAWLKCERQQDMNCYETLKAAGIIGRKGSNFSADERYVRLSLIKSQDDFEILTNKLRSLVAKEWESNPASI
;
A
#
# COMPACT_ATOMS: atom_id res chain seq x y z
N MET A 1 26.13 -14.47 -31.81
CA MET A 1 25.97 -13.02 -31.60
C MET A 1 27.24 -12.56 -30.91
N GLY A 2 27.94 -11.55 -31.44
CA GLY A 2 29.15 -11.03 -30.79
C GLY A 2 28.83 -10.50 -29.40
N GLU A 3 29.79 -10.55 -28.47
CA GLU A 3 29.66 -9.94 -27.16
C GLU A 3 29.33 -8.45 -27.34
N TRP A 4 28.20 -8.03 -26.78
CA TRP A 4 27.80 -6.63 -26.81
C TRP A 4 28.67 -5.87 -25.82
N GLU A 5 29.51 -4.96 -26.32
CA GLU A 5 30.31 -4.08 -25.48
C GLU A 5 29.55 -2.77 -25.20
N PRO A 6 29.23 -2.46 -23.93
CA PRO A 6 28.60 -1.20 -23.57
C PRO A 6 29.56 -0.03 -23.83
N THR A 7 29.04 1.06 -24.40
CA THR A 7 29.82 2.28 -24.70
C THR A 7 29.42 3.43 -23.78
N TRP A 8 28.40 4.20 -24.15
CA TRP A 8 27.97 5.38 -23.39
C TRP A 8 27.31 5.04 -22.05
N SER A 9 26.84 3.80 -21.87
CA SER A 9 26.13 3.34 -20.68
C SER A 9 27.05 2.90 -19.54
N THR A 10 28.33 2.63 -19.83
CA THR A 10 29.28 1.99 -18.92
C THR A 10 29.42 2.77 -17.62
N ARG A 11 29.65 4.09 -17.71
CA ARG A 11 29.80 4.94 -16.52
C ARG A 11 28.57 4.93 -15.62
N ALA A 12 27.37 5.02 -16.19
CA ALA A 12 26.14 5.04 -15.40
C ALA A 12 25.88 3.69 -14.70
N ALA A 13 26.24 2.58 -15.36
CA ALA A 13 26.16 1.25 -14.78
C ALA A 13 27.18 1.08 -13.64
N GLU A 14 28.44 1.48 -13.86
CA GLU A 14 29.51 1.45 -12.84
C GLU A 14 29.14 2.28 -11.61
N GLU A 15 28.62 3.50 -11.80
CA GLU A 15 28.16 4.35 -10.69
C GLU A 15 27.04 3.68 -9.88
N ALA A 16 26.06 3.06 -10.54
CA ALA A 16 24.97 2.36 -9.88
C ALA A 16 25.45 1.13 -9.08
N GLU A 17 26.32 0.30 -9.66
CA GLU A 17 26.91 -0.84 -8.98
C GLU A 17 27.79 -0.42 -7.80
N ALA A 18 28.62 0.62 -7.97
CA ALA A 18 29.48 1.14 -6.92
C ALA A 18 28.68 1.62 -5.70
N VAL A 19 27.55 2.32 -5.92
CA VAL A 19 26.67 2.76 -4.83
C VAL A 19 25.95 1.58 -4.17
N ALA A 20 25.43 0.64 -4.96
CA ALA A 20 24.78 -0.56 -4.44
C ALA A 20 25.73 -1.46 -3.63
N ALA A 21 27.03 -1.42 -3.93
CA ALA A 21 28.06 -2.17 -3.22
C ALA A 21 28.53 -1.52 -1.90
N ILE A 22 28.08 -0.31 -1.56
CA ILE A 22 28.44 0.34 -0.29
C ILE A 22 27.92 -0.51 0.88
N PRO A 23 28.79 -0.99 1.79
CA PRO A 23 28.38 -1.82 2.90
C PRO A 23 27.61 -1.00 3.95
N CYS A 24 26.35 -1.36 4.16
CA CYS A 24 25.46 -0.74 5.16
C CYS A 24 25.00 -1.75 6.22
N SER A 25 25.87 -2.72 6.54
CA SER A 25 25.72 -3.70 7.63
C SER A 25 24.44 -4.56 7.63
N GLY A 26 23.72 -4.62 6.51
CA GLY A 26 22.40 -5.26 6.44
C GLY A 26 21.27 -4.46 7.09
N HIS A 27 21.58 -3.28 7.64
CA HIS A 27 20.67 -2.40 8.38
C HIS A 27 20.48 -1.04 7.70
N GLY A 28 20.79 -0.95 6.41
CA GLY A 28 20.64 0.26 5.60
C GLY A 28 20.98 0.00 4.14
N ARG A 29 20.95 1.06 3.35
CA ARG A 29 21.33 1.07 1.93
C ARG A 29 21.83 2.45 1.50
N ALA A 30 22.47 2.53 0.34
CA ALA A 30 22.87 3.78 -0.29
C ALA A 30 22.13 3.96 -1.63
N TYR A 31 21.89 5.21 -2.02
CA TYR A 31 21.26 5.57 -3.29
C TYR A 31 22.12 6.58 -4.04
N LEU A 32 22.02 6.58 -5.38
CA LEU A 32 22.79 7.46 -6.26
C LEU A 32 22.56 8.94 -5.93
N ASP A 33 21.34 9.31 -5.55
CA ASP A 33 20.92 10.65 -5.15
C ASP A 33 21.00 10.90 -3.64
N GLY A 34 21.61 9.98 -2.89
CA GLY A 34 21.85 10.14 -1.45
C GLY A 34 22.78 11.31 -1.15
N LEU A 35 22.71 11.84 0.08
CA LEU A 35 23.49 13.00 0.56
C LEU A 35 25.03 12.83 0.48
N ILE A 36 25.50 11.64 0.10
CA ILE A 36 26.89 11.25 -0.16
C ILE A 36 27.57 12.17 -1.19
N LEU A 37 26.81 12.67 -2.17
CA LEU A 37 27.37 13.47 -3.28
C LEU A 37 27.83 14.88 -2.88
N LYS A 38 27.56 15.35 -1.64
CA LYS A 38 27.93 16.71 -1.21
C LYS A 38 28.95 16.79 -0.07
N ASP A 39 29.02 15.80 0.82
CA ASP A 39 29.91 15.83 1.99
C ASP A 39 30.54 14.45 2.24
N MET A 40 31.84 14.28 1.96
CA MET A 40 32.59 13.04 2.26
C MET A 40 32.63 12.66 3.76
N ASN A 41 32.17 13.56 4.64
CA ASN A 41 32.14 13.40 6.10
C ASN A 41 30.75 13.05 6.69
N LYS A 42 29.71 12.85 5.87
CA LYS A 42 28.39 12.39 6.35
C LYS A 42 28.14 10.93 5.99
N SER A 43 27.31 10.26 6.80
CA SER A 43 26.94 8.84 6.65
C SER A 43 26.66 8.48 5.20
N ARG A 44 27.32 7.41 4.72
CA ARG A 44 27.14 6.90 3.36
C ARG A 44 25.84 6.10 3.20
N CYS A 45 25.24 5.70 4.32
CA CYS A 45 24.09 4.83 4.34
C CYS A 45 22.85 5.54 4.90
N GLU A 46 21.71 5.27 4.29
CA GLU A 46 20.38 5.51 4.83
C GLU A 46 19.95 4.29 5.68
N CYS A 47 19.97 4.46 7.00
CA CYS A 47 19.75 3.37 7.95
C CYS A 47 18.27 3.05 8.15
N ASN A 48 17.99 1.76 8.41
CA ASN A 48 16.72 1.31 8.96
C ASN A 48 16.47 1.96 10.34
N SER A 49 15.21 1.96 10.77
CA SER A 49 14.84 2.51 12.08
C SER A 49 15.72 1.95 13.19
N CYS A 50 16.18 2.82 14.10
CA CYS A 50 17.01 2.49 15.26
C CYS A 50 18.44 2.02 14.96
N TYR A 51 18.91 2.14 13.72
CA TYR A 51 20.32 1.97 13.37
C TYR A 51 20.98 3.29 12.99
N ALA A 52 22.25 3.40 13.30
CA ALA A 52 23.07 4.60 13.10
C ALA A 52 24.53 4.23 12.81
N GLY A 53 25.38 5.25 12.72
CA GLY A 53 26.75 5.10 12.23
C GLY A 53 26.83 5.25 10.72
N SER A 54 28.05 5.42 10.19
CA SER A 54 28.27 5.65 8.77
C SER A 54 27.90 4.46 7.87
N ASP A 55 27.82 3.27 8.47
CA ASP A 55 27.54 1.98 7.84
C ASP A 55 26.30 1.30 8.45
N CYS A 56 25.52 2.01 9.27
CA CYS A 56 24.33 1.49 9.96
C CYS A 56 24.57 0.31 10.92
N SER A 57 25.81 0.07 11.37
CA SER A 57 26.12 -1.03 12.30
C SER A 57 25.68 -0.78 13.75
N GLN A 58 25.42 0.47 14.13
CA GLN A 58 25.19 0.84 15.53
C GLN A 58 23.70 0.81 15.88
N PHE A 59 23.29 -0.16 16.68
CA PHE A 59 21.92 -0.23 17.19
C PHE A 59 21.70 0.74 18.37
N LEU A 60 20.62 1.54 18.29
CA LEU A 60 20.23 2.51 19.31
C LEU A 60 19.24 1.87 20.30
N SER A 61 19.73 1.45 21.48
CA SER A 61 18.95 0.68 22.47
C SER A 61 17.67 1.36 22.97
N ASP A 62 17.69 2.69 23.10
CA ASP A 62 16.57 3.50 23.62
C ASP A 62 15.59 3.94 22.53
N CYS A 63 15.75 3.43 21.31
CA CYS A 63 14.90 3.78 20.18
C CYS A 63 13.52 3.10 20.25
N PRO A 64 12.42 3.82 19.97
CA PRO A 64 11.09 3.24 19.90
C PRO A 64 10.87 2.45 18.60
N ALA A 65 10.13 1.35 18.69
CA ALA A 65 9.67 0.59 17.53
C ALA A 65 8.69 1.44 16.71
N ASN A 66 9.03 1.84 15.49
CA ASN A 66 8.15 2.62 14.63
C ASN A 66 7.39 1.75 13.64
N ALA A 67 6.14 1.42 13.98
CA ALA A 67 5.20 0.66 13.17
C ALA A 67 4.01 1.52 12.67
N ASP A 68 4.15 2.84 12.58
CA ASP A 68 3.06 3.74 12.14
C ASP A 68 2.85 3.71 10.60
N GLY A 69 3.94 3.91 9.86
CA GLY A 69 3.93 4.01 8.40
C GLY A 69 3.60 2.70 7.68
N GLY A 70 2.76 2.77 6.66
CA GLY A 70 2.44 1.64 5.77
C GLY A 70 3.46 1.46 4.65
N ASP A 71 4.75 1.60 4.97
CA ASP A 71 5.85 1.54 4.01
C ASP A 71 6.30 0.08 3.77
N PRO A 72 6.19 -0.45 2.55
CA PRO A 72 6.29 -1.89 2.25
C PRO A 72 7.73 -2.40 2.02
N TYR A 73 8.69 -1.97 2.85
CA TYR A 73 10.10 -2.40 2.77
C TYR A 73 10.31 -3.92 2.85
N PHE A 74 9.33 -4.70 3.34
CA PHE A 74 9.43 -6.17 3.38
C PHE A 74 9.64 -6.83 2.01
N MET A 75 9.36 -6.12 0.91
CA MET A 75 9.57 -6.61 -0.46
C MET A 75 10.97 -6.26 -1.02
N GLU A 76 11.73 -5.39 -0.37
CA GLU A 76 13.06 -4.99 -0.84
C GLU A 76 14.02 -6.18 -1.04
N PRO A 77 14.11 -7.19 -0.13
CA PRO A 77 15.00 -8.32 -0.33
C PRO A 77 14.71 -9.12 -1.60
N PHE A 78 13.45 -9.19 -2.04
CA PHE A 78 13.09 -9.80 -3.31
C PHE A 78 13.74 -9.04 -4.47
N TRP A 79 13.59 -7.72 -4.53
CA TRP A 79 14.16 -6.92 -5.62
C TRP A 79 15.69 -6.91 -5.63
N MET A 80 16.34 -7.00 -4.46
CA MET A 80 17.79 -7.17 -4.38
C MET A 80 18.25 -8.51 -4.99
N GLN A 81 17.48 -9.58 -4.84
CA GLN A 81 17.77 -10.88 -5.48
C GLN A 81 17.54 -10.86 -6.99
N HIS A 82 16.68 -9.96 -7.48
CA HIS A 82 16.39 -9.74 -8.90
C HIS A 82 17.06 -8.48 -9.46
N ALA A 83 18.23 -8.09 -8.96
CA ALA A 83 18.87 -6.83 -9.34
C ALA A 83 19.11 -6.72 -10.85
N ALA A 84 19.72 -7.73 -11.48
CA ALA A 84 20.02 -7.71 -12.91
C ALA A 84 18.76 -7.67 -13.79
N SER A 85 17.72 -8.43 -13.43
CA SER A 85 16.49 -8.50 -14.24
C SER A 85 15.55 -7.31 -14.00
N SER A 86 15.66 -6.60 -12.89
CA SER A 86 14.81 -5.45 -12.56
C SER A 86 15.45 -4.08 -12.80
N ALA A 87 16.77 -4.03 -12.99
CA ALA A 87 17.49 -2.79 -13.33
C ALA A 87 17.05 -2.23 -14.69
N ILE A 88 17.06 -0.90 -14.81
CA ILE A 88 16.83 -0.19 -16.06
C ILE A 88 17.88 0.90 -16.26
N LEU A 89 18.36 1.02 -17.49
CA LEU A 89 19.13 2.17 -17.94
C LEU A 89 18.19 3.13 -18.67
N VAL A 90 18.13 4.38 -18.22
CA VAL A 90 17.30 5.41 -18.85
C VAL A 90 18.20 6.38 -19.60
N SER A 91 18.12 6.39 -20.93
CA SER A 91 18.87 7.33 -21.77
C SER A 91 18.43 8.77 -21.50
N GLY A 92 19.34 9.74 -21.62
CA GLY A 92 19.02 11.17 -21.39
C GLY A 92 17.94 11.77 -22.33
N TRP A 93 17.63 11.10 -23.44
CA TRP A 93 16.57 11.49 -24.38
C TRP A 93 15.32 10.60 -24.27
N HIS A 94 15.20 9.78 -23.24
CA HIS A 94 14.04 8.90 -23.07
C HIS A 94 12.75 9.72 -22.94
N ARG A 95 11.86 9.58 -23.94
CA ARG A 95 10.49 10.11 -23.93
C ARG A 95 10.38 11.56 -23.43
N MET A 96 11.20 12.47 -23.97
CA MET A 96 11.14 13.91 -23.67
C MET A 96 9.80 14.58 -24.04
N SER A 97 9.00 13.94 -24.91
CA SER A 97 7.68 14.42 -25.33
C SER A 97 6.62 14.28 -24.23
N TYR A 98 5.63 15.17 -24.23
CA TYR A 98 4.43 15.06 -23.37
C TYR A 98 3.57 13.82 -23.67
N SER A 99 3.60 13.33 -24.91
CA SER A 99 2.79 12.20 -25.37
C SER A 99 3.63 11.10 -26.01
N TYR A 100 3.07 9.89 -26.02
CA TYR A 100 3.53 8.80 -26.88
C TYR A 100 3.24 9.14 -28.36
N SER A 101 3.79 8.35 -29.28
CA SER A 101 3.65 8.57 -30.74
C SER A 101 2.20 8.48 -31.24
N ASP A 102 1.35 7.77 -30.52
CA ASP A 102 -0.09 7.67 -30.77
C ASP A 102 -0.90 8.83 -30.13
N GLY A 103 -0.21 9.83 -29.56
CA GLY A 103 -0.83 10.95 -28.86
C GLY A 103 -1.30 10.64 -27.43
N SER A 104 -1.18 9.39 -26.99
CA SER A 104 -1.62 8.99 -25.64
C SER A 104 -0.65 9.46 -24.56
N VAL A 105 -1.10 9.40 -23.30
CA VAL A 105 -0.27 9.61 -22.10
C VAL A 105 -0.04 8.32 -21.30
N ILE A 106 -0.43 7.17 -21.86
CA ILE A 106 -0.47 5.87 -21.20
C ILE A 106 0.34 4.89 -22.07
N SER A 107 1.35 4.24 -21.47
CA SER A 107 2.06 3.15 -22.13
C SER A 107 1.13 1.96 -22.37
N GLN A 108 0.83 1.66 -23.64
CA GLN A 108 0.02 0.50 -24.00
C GLN A 108 0.66 -0.82 -23.58
N LEU A 109 1.98 -0.93 -23.73
CA LEU A 109 2.71 -2.10 -23.25
C LEU A 109 2.58 -2.26 -21.72
N LEU A 110 2.60 -1.17 -20.96
CA LEU A 110 2.36 -1.27 -19.51
C LEU A 110 0.92 -1.71 -19.19
N VAL A 111 -0.07 -1.27 -19.99
CA VAL A 111 -1.45 -1.77 -19.88
C VAL A 111 -1.50 -3.28 -20.08
N GLU A 112 -0.79 -3.82 -21.07
CA GLU A 112 -0.70 -5.27 -21.31
C GLU A 112 -0.11 -6.02 -20.11
N TYR A 113 0.98 -5.50 -19.51
CA TYR A 113 1.59 -6.11 -18.32
C TYR A 113 0.70 -6.01 -17.07
N ILE A 114 -0.07 -4.91 -16.92
CA ILE A 114 -1.10 -4.80 -15.87
C ILE A 114 -2.19 -5.84 -16.08
N LYS A 115 -2.67 -6.03 -17.31
CA LYS A 115 -3.64 -7.08 -17.64
C LYS A 115 -3.05 -8.47 -17.37
N LYS A 116 -1.80 -8.71 -17.74
CA LYS A 116 -1.07 -9.97 -17.52
C LYS A 116 -0.96 -10.32 -16.04
N VAL A 117 -0.53 -9.39 -15.17
CA VAL A 117 -0.41 -9.67 -13.74
C VAL A 117 -1.78 -9.95 -13.10
N HIS A 118 -2.83 -9.24 -13.51
CA HIS A 118 -4.20 -9.54 -13.06
C HIS A 118 -4.70 -10.91 -13.56
N GLY A 119 -4.37 -11.29 -14.79
CA GLY A 119 -4.69 -12.61 -15.35
C GLY A 119 -3.99 -13.76 -14.64
N ILE A 120 -2.70 -13.59 -14.31
CA ILE A 120 -1.91 -14.58 -13.55
C ILE A 120 -2.48 -14.75 -12.13
N VAL A 121 -2.75 -13.63 -11.44
CA VAL A 121 -3.25 -13.66 -10.06
C VAL A 121 -4.72 -14.09 -10.00
N GLY A 122 -5.52 -13.74 -11.00
CA GLY A 122 -6.97 -13.94 -11.01
C GLY A 122 -7.70 -13.09 -9.97
N ASN A 123 -7.16 -11.92 -9.60
CA ASN A 123 -7.78 -11.02 -8.61
C ASN A 123 -8.70 -9.95 -9.21
N ALA A 124 -8.66 -9.68 -10.51
CA ALA A 124 -9.54 -8.70 -11.13
C ALA A 124 -9.85 -9.07 -12.59
N ILE A 125 -11.09 -8.80 -13.01
CA ILE A 125 -11.47 -8.86 -14.43
C ILE A 125 -11.01 -7.56 -15.09
N THR A 126 -10.21 -7.68 -16.15
CA THR A 126 -9.67 -6.56 -16.94
C THR A 126 -10.19 -6.52 -18.38
N GLU A 127 -10.77 -7.62 -18.87
CA GLU A 127 -11.27 -7.73 -20.24
C GLU A 127 -12.45 -6.80 -20.49
N GLY A 128 -12.48 -6.14 -21.64
CA GLY A 128 -13.51 -5.15 -21.99
C GLY A 128 -13.56 -3.90 -21.11
N LYS A 129 -12.53 -3.61 -20.30
CA LYS A 129 -12.48 -2.45 -19.39
C LYS A 129 -11.40 -1.45 -19.74
N TYR A 130 -11.62 -0.20 -19.35
CA TYR A 130 -10.67 0.88 -19.50
C TYR A 130 -9.66 0.93 -18.34
N ILE A 131 -8.44 1.37 -18.63
CA ILE A 131 -7.37 1.54 -17.63
C ILE A 131 -6.82 2.97 -17.70
N VAL A 132 -6.73 3.62 -16.54
CA VAL A 132 -6.04 4.93 -16.39
C VAL A 132 -4.92 4.83 -15.37
N PHE A 133 -3.88 5.64 -15.54
CA PHE A 133 -2.76 5.74 -14.61
C PHE A 133 -2.85 7.01 -13.76
N GLY A 134 -2.41 6.92 -12.52
CA GLY A 134 -2.25 8.09 -11.66
C GLY A 134 -0.96 8.02 -10.84
N SER A 135 -0.57 9.18 -10.32
CA SER A 135 0.58 9.38 -9.44
C SER A 135 0.31 8.78 -8.05
N GLY A 136 0.23 7.44 -8.02
CA GLY A 136 -0.30 6.63 -6.94
C GLY A 136 -1.83 6.55 -6.97
N SER A 137 -2.38 5.57 -6.25
CA SER A 137 -3.83 5.50 -6.02
C SER A 137 -4.37 6.76 -5.34
N THR A 138 -3.53 7.49 -4.58
CA THR A 138 -3.85 8.79 -4.00
C THR A 138 -4.43 9.79 -5.01
N GLN A 139 -3.83 9.94 -6.19
CA GLN A 139 -4.39 10.85 -7.22
C GLN A 139 -5.69 10.28 -7.79
N LEU A 140 -5.75 8.96 -7.99
CA LEU A 140 -6.91 8.29 -8.57
C LEU A 140 -8.14 8.30 -7.66
N LEU A 141 -7.97 8.28 -6.34
CA LEU A 141 -9.07 8.41 -5.37
C LEU A 141 -9.85 9.71 -5.61
N ASN A 142 -9.15 10.84 -5.70
CA ASN A 142 -9.81 12.12 -5.97
C ASN A 142 -10.31 12.23 -7.43
N ALA A 143 -9.56 11.70 -8.40
CA ALA A 143 -10.02 11.65 -9.79
C ALA A 143 -11.33 10.88 -9.94
N ALA A 144 -11.48 9.78 -9.18
CA ALA A 144 -12.69 8.97 -9.15
C ALA A 144 -13.86 9.70 -8.47
N VAL A 145 -13.62 10.40 -7.35
CA VAL A 145 -14.66 11.25 -6.72
C VAL A 145 -15.11 12.34 -7.70
N TYR A 146 -14.18 13.04 -8.33
CA TYR A 146 -14.49 14.03 -9.37
C TYR A 146 -15.31 13.45 -10.52
N ALA A 147 -14.92 12.28 -11.04
CA ALA A 147 -15.59 11.66 -12.17
C ALA A 147 -16.99 11.14 -11.85
N LEU A 148 -17.21 10.69 -10.61
CA LEU A 148 -18.50 10.17 -10.14
C LEU A 148 -19.41 11.25 -9.56
N SER A 149 -18.89 12.46 -9.32
CA SER A 149 -19.71 13.60 -8.93
C SER A 149 -20.70 13.99 -10.03
N PRO A 150 -21.91 14.43 -9.65
CA PRO A 150 -22.92 14.87 -10.60
C PRO A 150 -22.50 16.17 -11.28
N ASP A 151 -23.24 16.54 -12.32
CA ASP A 151 -23.01 17.83 -12.97
C ASP A 151 -23.34 19.00 -12.02
N PRO A 152 -22.69 20.17 -12.18
CA PRO A 152 -22.78 21.29 -11.22
C PRO A 152 -24.18 21.85 -10.96
N SER A 153 -25.17 21.50 -11.79
CA SER A 153 -26.58 21.89 -11.62
C SER A 153 -27.32 21.07 -10.56
N MET A 154 -26.72 19.99 -10.04
CA MET A 154 -27.32 19.09 -9.07
C MET A 154 -26.78 19.32 -7.66
N SER A 155 -27.43 18.71 -6.65
CA SER A 155 -26.89 18.65 -5.29
C SER A 155 -25.55 17.90 -5.26
N PRO A 156 -24.59 18.33 -4.41
CA PRO A 156 -23.28 17.69 -4.29
C PRO A 156 -23.40 16.21 -3.91
N ALA A 157 -22.49 15.39 -4.42
CA ALA A 157 -22.39 14.00 -4.01
C ALA A 157 -21.94 13.89 -2.55
N LYS A 158 -22.58 13.00 -1.80
CA LYS A 158 -22.22 12.63 -0.43
C LYS A 158 -21.16 11.53 -0.47
N VAL A 159 -19.92 11.88 -0.15
CA VAL A 159 -18.79 10.95 -0.11
C VAL A 159 -18.72 10.32 1.27
N VAL A 160 -18.75 8.99 1.34
CA VAL A 160 -18.85 8.22 2.59
C VAL A 160 -17.92 7.00 2.58
N ALA A 161 -17.55 6.52 3.77
CA ALA A 161 -16.78 5.30 3.94
C ALA A 161 -17.19 4.56 5.22
N THR A 162 -17.23 3.22 5.21
CA THR A 162 -17.63 2.44 6.40
C THR A 162 -16.49 2.37 7.42
N ALA A 163 -16.71 2.85 8.65
CA ALA A 163 -15.69 2.83 9.69
C ALA A 163 -15.38 1.41 10.22
N PRO A 164 -14.12 1.10 10.58
CA PRO A 164 -12.93 1.93 10.40
C PRO A 164 -12.44 1.93 8.94
N TYR A 165 -12.04 3.11 8.45
CA TYR A 165 -11.61 3.32 7.06
C TYR A 165 -10.30 4.10 6.96
N TYR A 166 -9.68 4.07 5.78
CA TYR A 166 -8.44 4.80 5.52
C TYR A 166 -8.63 6.32 5.69
N PRO A 167 -7.89 7.01 6.59
CA PRO A 167 -8.18 8.40 6.93
C PRO A 167 -8.10 9.38 5.76
N LEU A 168 -7.30 9.04 4.74
CA LEU A 168 -7.12 9.87 3.56
C LEU A 168 -8.43 10.12 2.81
N TYR A 169 -9.41 9.22 2.85
CA TYR A 169 -10.71 9.47 2.20
C TYR A 169 -11.38 10.72 2.73
N ARG A 170 -11.38 10.91 4.06
CA ARG A 170 -11.89 12.13 4.69
C ARG A 170 -10.97 13.30 4.41
N GLU A 171 -9.68 13.17 4.74
CA GLU A 171 -8.70 14.24 4.68
C GLU A 171 -8.59 14.84 3.27
N GLN A 172 -8.51 13.98 2.25
CA GLN A 172 -8.41 14.39 0.86
C GLN A 172 -9.70 15.04 0.35
N THR A 173 -10.86 14.42 0.60
CA THR A 173 -12.16 14.97 0.15
C THR A 173 -12.39 16.36 0.75
N GLN A 174 -12.08 16.54 2.04
CA GLN A 174 -12.18 17.84 2.72
C GLN A 174 -11.14 18.85 2.24
N PHE A 175 -9.91 18.41 1.97
CA PHE A 175 -8.84 19.27 1.48
C PHE A 175 -9.18 19.89 0.11
N PHE A 176 -9.73 19.11 -0.82
CA PHE A 176 -10.10 19.63 -2.14
C PHE A 176 -11.30 20.57 -2.10
N ASN A 177 -12.17 20.45 -1.09
CA ASN A 177 -13.26 21.41 -0.80
C ASN A 177 -14.08 21.83 -2.04
N SER A 178 -14.44 20.86 -2.88
CA SER A 178 -15.21 21.11 -4.10
C SER A 178 -16.67 21.44 -3.79
N ARG A 179 -17.34 22.14 -4.72
CA ARG A 179 -18.80 22.34 -4.66
C ARG A 179 -19.58 21.11 -5.13
N ASP A 180 -18.93 20.18 -5.81
CA ASP A 180 -19.57 19.02 -6.45
C ASP A 180 -19.70 17.81 -5.51
N PHE A 181 -19.04 17.85 -4.35
CA PHE A 181 -19.06 16.78 -3.36
C PHE A 181 -18.75 17.28 -1.95
N SER A 182 -19.28 16.58 -0.94
CA SER A 182 -18.97 16.79 0.47
C SER A 182 -18.66 15.46 1.15
N TYR A 183 -17.75 15.46 2.13
CA TYR A 183 -17.50 14.29 2.96
C TYR A 183 -18.53 14.20 4.08
N GLU A 184 -19.24 13.08 4.16
CA GLU A 184 -20.46 12.92 4.98
C GLU A 184 -20.34 11.77 6.00
N GLY A 185 -19.11 11.34 6.28
CA GLY A 185 -18.80 10.46 7.41
C GLY A 185 -19.07 8.98 7.13
N ASP A 186 -19.46 8.27 8.20
CA ASP A 186 -19.61 6.82 8.18
C ASP A 186 -20.82 6.40 7.35
N THR A 187 -20.57 5.57 6.34
CA THR A 187 -21.61 4.98 5.48
C THR A 187 -22.70 4.27 6.29
N SER A 188 -22.37 3.71 7.47
CA SER A 188 -23.33 2.98 8.31
C SER A 188 -24.54 3.84 8.74
N LEU A 189 -24.36 5.15 8.88
CA LEU A 189 -25.39 6.12 9.26
C LEU A 189 -26.42 6.37 8.15
N TRP A 190 -26.10 5.98 6.92
CA TRP A 190 -26.89 6.24 5.72
C TRP A 190 -27.69 5.03 5.22
N LYS A 191 -27.49 3.83 5.81
CA LYS A 191 -28.10 2.57 5.35
C LYS A 191 -29.63 2.59 5.21
N ASN A 192 -30.29 3.28 6.14
CA ASN A 192 -31.76 3.33 6.20
C ASN A 192 -32.31 4.64 5.61
N ASN A 193 -31.47 5.43 4.94
CA ASN A 193 -31.91 6.69 4.36
C ASN A 193 -32.76 6.42 3.12
N THR A 194 -33.99 6.92 3.11
CA THR A 194 -34.96 6.77 2.01
C THR A 194 -35.04 7.99 1.10
N ASN A 195 -34.22 9.02 1.35
CA ASN A 195 -34.24 10.24 0.55
C ASN A 195 -33.60 10.00 -0.82
N SER A 196 -34.44 9.87 -1.85
CA SER A 196 -34.04 9.67 -3.25
C SER A 196 -33.30 10.84 -3.88
N SER A 197 -33.22 12.01 -3.21
CA SER A 197 -32.44 13.16 -3.71
C SER A 197 -30.94 13.05 -3.41
N PHE A 198 -30.53 12.14 -2.52
CA PHE A 198 -29.13 11.97 -2.15
C PHE A 198 -28.39 11.07 -3.13
N ARG A 199 -27.25 11.57 -3.60
CA ARG A 199 -26.30 10.82 -4.42
C ARG A 199 -25.11 10.48 -3.57
N PHE A 200 -24.71 9.21 -3.56
CA PHE A 200 -23.62 8.75 -2.72
C PHE A 200 -22.45 8.28 -3.57
N ILE A 201 -21.25 8.59 -3.10
CA ILE A 201 -20.01 7.97 -3.55
C ILE A 201 -19.42 7.24 -2.35
N GLU A 202 -19.51 5.91 -2.35
CA GLU A 202 -19.01 5.08 -1.27
C GLU A 202 -17.59 4.59 -1.59
N PHE A 203 -16.62 4.94 -0.75
CA PHE A 203 -15.33 4.28 -0.74
C PHE A 203 -15.44 2.91 -0.08
N VAL A 204 -15.07 1.87 -0.82
CA VAL A 204 -15.05 0.48 -0.34
C VAL A 204 -13.63 -0.05 -0.42
N THR A 205 -12.99 -0.28 0.73
CA THR A 205 -11.61 -0.81 0.77
C THR A 205 -11.64 -2.30 1.06
N SER A 206 -11.05 -3.11 0.19
CA SER A 206 -11.20 -4.57 0.29
C SER A 206 -10.00 -5.29 -0.34
N PRO A 207 -9.06 -5.82 0.47
CA PRO A 207 -9.01 -5.84 1.94
C PRO A 207 -8.93 -4.46 2.58
N ASN A 208 -9.63 -4.30 3.70
CA ASN A 208 -9.78 -3.02 4.38
C ASN A 208 -8.50 -2.56 5.10
N ASN A 209 -8.33 -1.25 5.20
CA ASN A 209 -7.33 -0.61 6.05
C ASN A 209 -8.08 0.04 7.22
N PRO A 210 -7.97 -0.49 8.46
CA PRO A 210 -6.79 -1.20 8.97
C PRO A 210 -6.91 -2.72 9.13
N ASP A 211 -8.11 -3.30 9.12
CA ASP A 211 -8.34 -4.64 9.69
C ASP A 211 -8.24 -5.81 8.70
N GLY A 212 -7.99 -5.55 7.42
CA GLY A 212 -7.78 -6.58 6.39
C GLY A 212 -9.03 -7.35 5.97
N LYS A 213 -10.23 -6.90 6.35
CA LYS A 213 -11.49 -7.55 5.95
C LYS A 213 -11.81 -7.31 4.48
N LEU A 214 -12.38 -8.32 3.82
CA LEU A 214 -12.90 -8.19 2.45
C LEU A 214 -14.28 -7.51 2.47
N ASN A 215 -14.30 -6.19 2.61
CA ASN A 215 -15.54 -5.40 2.65
C ASN A 215 -16.23 -5.38 1.27
N LYS A 216 -17.52 -5.05 1.30
CA LYS A 216 -18.39 -4.79 0.14
C LYS A 216 -19.14 -3.48 0.39
N GLY A 217 -19.58 -2.83 -0.68
CA GLY A 217 -20.46 -1.66 -0.57
C GLY A 217 -21.74 -2.00 0.19
N ILE A 218 -22.17 -1.09 1.07
CA ILE A 218 -23.34 -1.30 1.92
C ILE A 218 -24.55 -0.45 1.49
N LEU A 219 -24.33 0.64 0.75
CA LEU A 219 -25.41 1.40 0.16
C LEU A 219 -25.91 0.75 -1.13
N LYS A 220 -27.20 0.92 -1.42
CA LYS A 220 -27.86 0.35 -2.59
C LYS A 220 -28.71 1.42 -3.27
N GLY A 221 -28.84 1.33 -4.59
CA GLY A 221 -29.66 2.23 -5.39
C GLY A 221 -28.92 2.72 -6.64
N SER A 222 -29.67 3.26 -7.60
CA SER A 222 -29.12 3.82 -8.84
C SER A 222 -28.22 5.04 -8.62
N ASP A 223 -28.51 5.82 -7.57
CA ASP A 223 -27.79 7.04 -7.19
C ASP A 223 -26.59 6.78 -6.26
N VAL A 224 -26.25 5.51 -6.04
CA VAL A 224 -25.07 5.09 -5.29
C VAL A 224 -23.99 4.66 -6.28
N LYS A 225 -22.84 5.32 -6.23
CA LYS A 225 -21.62 4.92 -6.94
C LYS A 225 -20.60 4.41 -5.93
N THR A 226 -19.75 3.48 -6.35
CA THR A 226 -18.73 2.89 -5.48
C THR A 226 -17.35 3.06 -6.08
N ILE A 227 -16.37 3.35 -5.22
CA ILE A 227 -14.94 3.34 -5.54
C ILE A 227 -14.33 2.20 -4.74
N TYR A 228 -13.99 1.11 -5.42
CA TYR A 228 -13.34 -0.03 -4.77
C TYR A 228 -11.84 0.18 -4.71
N ASP A 229 -11.30 0.54 -3.54
CA ASP A 229 -9.86 0.53 -3.30
C ASP A 229 -9.39 -0.92 -3.03
N ARG A 230 -8.71 -1.46 -4.04
CA ARG A 230 -8.16 -2.83 -4.10
C ARG A 230 -6.65 -2.85 -3.89
N ALA A 231 -6.06 -1.81 -3.29
CA ALA A 231 -4.61 -1.73 -3.09
C ALA A 231 -4.01 -2.97 -2.40
N TYR A 232 -4.74 -3.60 -1.47
CA TYR A 232 -4.30 -4.80 -0.75
C TYR A 232 -4.83 -6.11 -1.34
N TYR A 233 -5.55 -6.11 -2.47
CA TYR A 233 -6.20 -7.30 -3.01
C TYR A 233 -5.24 -8.18 -3.82
N TRP A 234 -4.19 -8.62 -3.14
CA TRP A 234 -3.11 -9.44 -3.67
C TRP A 234 -2.85 -10.65 -2.77
N PRO A 235 -2.28 -11.75 -3.31
CA PRO A 235 -1.91 -12.92 -2.54
C PRO A 235 -0.96 -12.64 -1.36
N HIS A 236 -0.30 -11.48 -1.31
CA HIS A 236 0.49 -11.06 -0.15
C HIS A 236 -0.38 -11.04 1.12
N PHE A 237 -1.53 -10.36 1.03
CA PHE A 237 -2.28 -9.91 2.21
C PHE A 237 -3.54 -10.73 2.49
N THR A 238 -4.13 -11.32 1.45
CA THR A 238 -5.40 -12.05 1.55
C THR A 238 -5.42 -13.26 0.64
N ALA A 239 -6.27 -14.24 0.98
CA ALA A 239 -6.72 -15.20 -0.01
C ALA A 239 -7.46 -14.45 -1.14
N ILE A 240 -7.38 -14.98 -2.36
CA ILE A 240 -8.15 -14.50 -3.51
C ILE A 240 -9.34 -15.45 -3.64
N PRO A 241 -10.53 -15.09 -3.15
CA PRO A 241 -11.70 -15.96 -3.27
C PRO A 241 -12.25 -15.99 -4.70
N SER A 242 -12.21 -14.84 -5.39
CA SER A 242 -12.70 -14.71 -6.77
C SER A 242 -12.10 -13.45 -7.42
N PRO A 243 -12.10 -13.35 -8.76
CA PRO A 243 -11.79 -12.10 -9.44
C PRO A 243 -12.78 -11.00 -9.02
N ALA A 244 -12.28 -9.78 -8.78
CA ALA A 244 -13.11 -8.60 -8.57
C ALA A 244 -13.64 -8.06 -9.92
N ASP A 245 -14.90 -7.64 -9.94
CA ASP A 245 -15.58 -7.12 -11.12
C ASP A 245 -16.45 -5.89 -10.79
N ASP A 246 -15.93 -4.99 -9.94
CA ASP A 246 -16.64 -3.75 -9.61
C ASP A 246 -16.51 -2.72 -10.74
N ASP A 247 -17.38 -1.69 -10.72
CA ASP A 247 -17.47 -0.68 -11.77
C ASP A 247 -16.21 0.20 -11.89
N LEU A 248 -15.62 0.53 -10.73
CA LEU A 248 -14.39 1.30 -10.63
C LEU A 248 -13.53 0.71 -9.51
N MET A 249 -12.39 0.12 -9.89
CA MET A 249 -11.43 -0.50 -8.99
C MET A 249 -10.09 0.20 -9.05
N LEU A 250 -9.47 0.48 -7.90
CA LEU A 250 -8.17 1.14 -7.80
C LEU A 250 -7.10 0.18 -7.26
N PHE A 251 -5.93 0.20 -7.89
CA PHE A 251 -4.77 -0.59 -7.50
C PHE A 251 -3.52 0.32 -7.42
N SER A 252 -2.49 -0.16 -6.74
CA SER A 252 -1.27 0.62 -6.49
C SER A 252 -0.04 -0.27 -6.54
N ILE A 253 0.99 0.18 -7.27
CA ILE A 253 2.28 -0.52 -7.31
C ILE A 253 2.90 -0.62 -5.92
N SER A 254 2.59 0.38 -5.08
CA SER A 254 3.07 0.47 -3.71
C SER A 254 2.79 -0.81 -2.93
N LYS A 255 1.62 -1.44 -3.13
CA LYS A 255 1.20 -2.60 -2.34
C LYS A 255 1.31 -3.92 -3.11
N LEU A 256 1.63 -3.86 -4.40
CA LEU A 256 1.96 -5.02 -5.22
C LEU A 256 3.45 -5.36 -5.17
N THR A 257 4.32 -4.39 -5.45
CA THR A 257 5.78 -4.63 -5.56
C THR A 257 6.60 -3.90 -4.50
N GLY A 258 5.98 -3.16 -3.60
CA GLY A 258 6.68 -2.41 -2.57
C GLY A 258 7.27 -1.08 -3.04
N HIS A 259 7.06 -0.70 -4.31
CA HIS A 259 7.61 0.52 -4.90
C HIS A 259 6.79 1.77 -4.56
N ALA A 260 6.58 2.03 -3.27
CA ALA A 260 5.76 3.14 -2.80
C ALA A 260 6.29 4.51 -3.25
N GLY A 261 7.61 4.67 -3.35
CA GLY A 261 8.27 5.89 -3.83
C GLY A 261 8.08 6.15 -5.32
N SER A 262 7.73 5.14 -6.13
CA SER A 262 7.48 5.33 -7.57
C SER A 262 6.17 6.07 -7.86
N ARG A 263 5.29 6.21 -6.86
CA ARG A 263 4.00 6.91 -6.97
C ARG A 263 3.23 6.47 -8.22
N PHE A 264 2.96 5.17 -8.36
CA PHE A 264 2.17 4.65 -9.48
C PHE A 264 0.96 3.87 -9.00
N GLY A 265 -0.20 4.18 -9.58
CA GLY A 265 -1.43 3.43 -9.41
C GLY A 265 -2.21 3.39 -10.71
N TRP A 266 -3.17 2.47 -10.79
CA TRP A 266 -4.06 2.37 -11.93
C TRP A 266 -5.50 2.14 -11.47
N ALA A 267 -6.44 2.63 -12.28
CA ALA A 267 -7.85 2.30 -12.12
C ALA A 267 -8.29 1.38 -13.26
N ILE A 268 -9.18 0.44 -12.95
CA ILE A 268 -9.91 -0.38 -13.93
C ILE A 268 -11.36 0.07 -13.89
N ILE A 269 -11.90 0.47 -15.05
CA ILE A 269 -13.17 1.20 -15.16
C ILE A 269 -14.06 0.52 -16.20
N LYS A 270 -15.31 0.25 -15.85
CA LYS A 270 -16.30 -0.29 -16.80
C LYS A 270 -16.93 0.79 -17.68
N ASP A 271 -17.36 1.89 -17.06
CA ASP A 271 -18.09 2.97 -17.72
C ASP A 271 -17.13 3.93 -18.47
N GLU A 272 -17.33 4.07 -19.78
CA GLU A 272 -16.52 4.95 -20.62
C GLU A 272 -16.63 6.42 -20.21
N ALA A 273 -17.82 6.91 -19.82
CA ALA A 273 -17.99 8.31 -19.42
C ALA A 273 -17.19 8.62 -18.15
N VAL A 274 -17.14 7.67 -17.21
CA VAL A 274 -16.31 7.78 -16.00
C VAL A 274 -14.83 7.76 -16.37
N TYR A 275 -14.41 6.86 -17.27
CA TYR A 275 -13.05 6.84 -17.81
C TYR A 275 -12.65 8.19 -18.43
N GLN A 276 -13.49 8.77 -19.29
CA GLN A 276 -13.21 10.05 -19.94
C GLN A 276 -13.12 11.20 -18.91
N LYS A 277 -14.02 11.26 -17.93
CA LYS A 277 -13.96 12.26 -16.85
C LYS A 277 -12.68 12.12 -16.00
N MET A 278 -12.26 10.89 -15.70
CA MET A 278 -10.98 10.66 -15.00
C MET A 278 -9.78 11.09 -15.87
N MET A 279 -9.80 10.83 -17.17
CA MET A 279 -8.74 11.27 -18.09
C MET A 279 -8.65 12.81 -18.17
N ILE A 280 -9.79 13.51 -18.17
CA ILE A 280 -9.82 14.99 -18.08
C ILE A 280 -9.15 15.46 -16.79
N TYR A 281 -9.53 14.89 -15.64
CA TYR A 281 -8.93 15.24 -14.36
C TYR A 281 -7.42 15.04 -14.36
N LEU A 282 -6.94 13.89 -14.84
CA LEU A 282 -5.52 13.53 -14.84
C LEU A 282 -4.70 14.41 -15.79
N ARG A 283 -5.28 14.80 -16.94
CA ARG A 283 -4.68 15.77 -17.86
C ARG A 283 -4.55 17.13 -17.19
N LEU A 284 -5.61 17.65 -16.59
CA LEU A 284 -5.63 18.99 -16.01
C LEU A 284 -4.83 19.10 -14.71
N SER A 285 -4.77 18.04 -13.91
CA SER A 285 -4.07 18.06 -12.61
C SER A 285 -2.56 17.86 -12.72
N ALA A 286 -2.09 17.07 -13.70
CA ALA A 286 -0.68 16.68 -13.74
C ALA A 286 -0.12 16.39 -15.15
N MET A 287 -0.92 16.54 -16.22
CA MET A 287 -0.54 16.12 -17.58
C MET A 287 -0.15 14.63 -17.67
N GLY A 288 -0.79 13.78 -16.86
CA GLY A 288 -0.54 12.34 -16.80
C GLY A 288 0.53 11.94 -15.77
N VAL A 289 1.14 10.77 -15.97
CA VAL A 289 2.14 10.19 -15.05
C VAL A 289 3.52 10.19 -15.70
N SER A 290 4.59 10.44 -14.94
CA SER A 290 5.99 10.42 -15.43
C SER A 290 6.30 9.19 -16.29
N ARG A 291 7.00 9.42 -17.41
CA ARG A 291 7.42 8.37 -18.34
C ARG A 291 8.45 7.43 -17.72
N ASP A 292 9.35 7.97 -16.91
CA ASP A 292 10.36 7.19 -16.17
C ASP A 292 9.69 6.23 -15.19
N VAL A 293 8.64 6.69 -14.52
CA VAL A 293 7.83 5.84 -13.63
C VAL A 293 7.13 4.74 -14.42
N GLN A 294 6.50 5.06 -15.56
CA GLN A 294 5.85 4.05 -16.40
C GLN A 294 6.86 3.00 -16.91
N LEU A 295 8.05 3.42 -17.33
CA LEU A 295 9.12 2.51 -17.76
C LEU A 295 9.60 1.62 -16.60
N ARG A 296 9.84 2.20 -15.42
CA ARG A 296 10.26 1.44 -14.24
C ARG A 296 9.20 0.41 -13.84
N VAL A 297 7.93 0.82 -13.78
CA VAL A 297 6.84 -0.10 -13.43
C VAL A 297 6.68 -1.20 -14.48
N LEU A 298 6.84 -0.89 -15.76
CA LEU A 298 6.85 -1.89 -16.82
C LEU A 298 7.92 -2.95 -16.54
N LYS A 299 9.16 -2.55 -16.23
CA LYS A 299 10.24 -3.51 -15.94
C LYS A 299 9.97 -4.34 -14.68
N LEU A 300 9.41 -3.72 -13.65
CA LEU A 300 9.05 -4.43 -12.41
C LEU A 300 7.93 -5.46 -12.65
N LEU A 301 6.92 -5.11 -13.44
CA LEU A 301 5.86 -6.06 -13.81
C LEU A 301 6.36 -7.13 -14.78
N ASP A 302 7.37 -6.84 -15.59
CA ASP A 302 8.07 -7.83 -16.40
C ASP A 302 8.62 -8.94 -15.52
N VAL A 303 9.49 -8.58 -14.57
CA VAL A 303 10.05 -9.51 -13.58
C VAL A 303 8.96 -10.20 -12.77
N ALA A 304 7.96 -9.47 -12.27
CA ALA A 304 6.89 -10.04 -11.46
C ALA A 304 6.00 -11.04 -12.23
N THR A 305 6.03 -11.00 -13.57
CA THR A 305 5.27 -11.90 -14.45
C THR A 305 6.17 -12.83 -15.28
N GLU A 306 7.45 -12.94 -14.94
CA GLU A 306 8.35 -13.94 -15.50
C GLU A 306 7.92 -15.36 -15.08
N GLY A 307 8.21 -16.34 -15.94
CA GLY A 307 7.83 -17.73 -15.71
C GLY A 307 6.31 -17.89 -15.53
N ASP A 308 5.90 -18.48 -14.41
CA ASP A 308 4.48 -18.62 -14.05
C ASP A 308 3.92 -17.43 -13.25
N GLY A 309 4.74 -16.39 -13.03
CA GLY A 309 4.41 -15.18 -12.30
C GLY A 309 4.04 -15.39 -10.84
N LYS A 310 4.50 -16.48 -10.20
CA LYS A 310 4.16 -16.79 -8.80
C LYS A 310 5.25 -16.47 -7.78
N GLU A 311 6.50 -16.28 -8.20
CA GLU A 311 7.66 -16.18 -7.30
C GLU A 311 7.50 -15.05 -6.27
N ILE A 312 7.24 -13.81 -6.72
CA ILE A 312 7.02 -12.67 -5.82
C ILE A 312 5.88 -12.94 -4.83
N PHE A 313 4.81 -13.60 -5.27
CA PHE A 313 3.65 -13.90 -4.43
C PHE A 313 3.94 -14.99 -3.41
N GLN A 314 4.79 -15.97 -3.74
CA GLN A 314 5.27 -16.99 -2.80
C GLN A 314 6.16 -16.35 -1.73
N PHE A 315 7.14 -15.54 -2.14
CA PHE A 315 8.03 -14.80 -1.24
C PHE A 315 7.22 -13.94 -0.27
N THR A 316 6.37 -13.06 -0.80
CA THR A 316 5.60 -12.10 0.00
C THR A 316 4.58 -12.77 0.91
N TYR A 317 3.86 -13.80 0.44
CA TYR A 317 2.94 -14.54 1.31
C TYR A 317 3.67 -15.25 2.44
N SER A 318 4.80 -15.91 2.16
CA SER A 318 5.60 -16.59 3.17
C SER A 318 6.04 -15.62 4.26
N THR A 319 6.60 -14.47 3.88
CA THR A 319 7.04 -13.41 4.79
C THR A 319 5.89 -12.87 5.63
N MET A 320 4.76 -12.52 5.01
CA MET A 320 3.61 -11.97 5.74
C MET A 320 2.94 -12.99 6.66
N ARG A 321 2.90 -14.26 6.26
CA ARG A 321 2.40 -15.35 7.08
C ARG A 321 3.27 -15.56 8.32
N ASP A 322 4.59 -15.61 8.17
CA ASP A 322 5.52 -15.74 9.30
C ASP A 322 5.33 -14.58 10.30
N ARG A 323 5.35 -13.34 9.80
CA ARG A 323 5.15 -12.15 10.63
C ARG A 323 3.83 -12.19 11.39
N TRP A 324 2.75 -12.59 10.73
CA TRP A 324 1.44 -12.71 11.37
C TRP A 324 1.39 -13.82 12.44
N ILE A 325 2.00 -14.99 12.18
CA ILE A 325 2.08 -16.09 13.16
C ILE A 325 2.85 -15.65 14.40
N ARG A 326 4.04 -15.08 14.22
CA ARG A 326 4.90 -14.63 15.32
C ARG A 326 4.23 -13.56 16.17
N LEU A 327 3.56 -12.59 15.54
CA LEU A 327 2.81 -11.57 16.27
C LEU A 327 1.66 -12.16 17.08
N LYS A 328 0.84 -13.03 16.46
CA LYS A 328 -0.27 -13.69 17.17
C LYS A 328 0.20 -14.47 18.39
N GLN A 329 1.32 -15.18 18.28
CA GLN A 329 1.90 -15.93 19.41
C GLN A 329 2.31 -15.03 20.57
N ILE A 330 2.75 -13.80 20.31
CA ILE A 330 3.07 -12.82 21.36
C ILE A 330 1.79 -12.32 22.02
N ILE A 331 0.82 -11.86 21.22
CA ILE A 331 -0.43 -11.29 21.74
C ILE A 331 -1.28 -12.34 22.47
N TYR A 332 -1.29 -13.59 22.02
CA TYR A 332 -2.03 -14.69 22.65
C TYR A 332 -1.64 -14.94 24.11
N LYS A 333 -0.43 -14.53 24.52
CA LYS A 333 0.05 -14.64 25.91
C LYS A 333 -0.43 -13.51 26.83
N SER A 334 -1.25 -12.59 26.32
CA SER A 334 -1.72 -11.40 27.03
C SER A 334 -3.25 -11.35 27.07
N LYS A 335 -3.82 -10.96 28.21
CA LYS A 335 -5.24 -10.58 28.31
C LYS A 335 -5.42 -9.06 28.09
N ARG A 336 -4.33 -8.28 28.04
CA ARG A 336 -4.32 -6.82 27.84
C ARG A 336 -4.65 -6.41 26.41
N PHE A 337 -4.33 -7.24 25.42
CA PHE A 337 -4.47 -6.89 24.01
C PHE A 337 -5.26 -7.94 23.23
N SER A 338 -5.98 -7.51 22.21
CA SER A 338 -6.58 -8.38 21.20
C SER A 338 -6.26 -7.91 19.78
N LEU A 339 -6.42 -8.82 18.81
CA LEU A 339 -6.19 -8.58 17.38
C LEU A 339 -7.50 -8.76 16.60
N GLN A 340 -7.52 -8.25 15.37
CA GLN A 340 -8.63 -8.50 14.46
C GLN A 340 -8.87 -9.99 14.23
N LYS A 341 -10.16 -10.36 14.08
CA LYS A 341 -10.57 -11.72 13.75
C LYS A 341 -10.56 -11.90 12.23
N LEU A 342 -9.66 -12.76 11.75
CA LEU A 342 -9.56 -13.18 10.36
C LEU A 342 -9.54 -14.71 10.31
N SER A 343 -10.31 -15.30 9.40
CA SER A 343 -10.40 -16.76 9.24
C SER A 343 -9.62 -17.22 8.02
N PRO A 344 -9.08 -18.47 8.02
CA PRO A 344 -8.56 -19.08 6.82
C PRO A 344 -9.60 -19.13 5.69
N GLN A 345 -9.17 -18.94 4.45
CA GLN A 345 -10.04 -18.93 3.28
C GLN A 345 -9.37 -19.66 2.11
N TYR A 346 -10.20 -20.24 1.23
CA TYR A 346 -9.71 -20.81 -0.02
C TYR A 346 -9.20 -19.69 -0.94
N CYS A 347 -8.01 -19.89 -1.50
CA CYS A 347 -7.36 -18.96 -2.42
C CYS A 347 -7.27 -19.62 -3.80
N THR A 348 -7.91 -19.03 -4.80
CA THR A 348 -7.89 -19.51 -6.19
C THR A 348 -6.49 -19.47 -6.79
N PHE A 349 -5.69 -18.46 -6.46
CA PHE A 349 -4.30 -18.32 -6.90
C PHE A 349 -3.41 -19.47 -6.40
N PHE A 350 -3.40 -19.73 -5.08
CA PHE A 350 -2.61 -20.80 -4.48
C PHE A 350 -3.28 -22.19 -4.53
N LYS A 351 -4.55 -22.26 -4.96
CA LYS A 351 -5.38 -23.48 -5.03
C LYS A 351 -5.42 -24.27 -3.72
N ARG A 352 -5.48 -23.56 -2.59
CA ARG A 352 -5.59 -24.15 -1.25
C ARG A 352 -6.22 -23.19 -0.26
N VAL A 353 -6.71 -23.73 0.85
CA VAL A 353 -7.03 -22.93 2.03
C VAL A 353 -5.73 -22.40 2.63
N ARG A 354 -5.69 -21.11 2.95
CA ARG A 354 -4.53 -20.44 3.54
C ARG A 354 -4.90 -19.62 4.75
N ASP A 355 -3.95 -19.51 5.68
CA ASP A 355 -4.04 -18.62 6.82
C ASP A 355 -4.02 -17.14 6.41
N PRO A 356 -4.65 -16.24 7.21
CA PRO A 356 -4.53 -14.80 7.04
C PRO A 356 -3.08 -14.31 7.12
N SER A 357 -2.80 -13.21 6.40
CA SER A 357 -1.47 -12.57 6.34
C SER A 357 -1.61 -11.05 6.14
N PRO A 358 -2.40 -10.36 6.99
CA PRO A 358 -2.77 -8.97 6.76
C PRO A 358 -1.56 -8.03 6.77
N ALA A 359 -1.66 -6.91 6.04
CA ALA A 359 -0.62 -5.87 6.02
C ALA A 359 -0.41 -5.18 7.39
N TYR A 360 -1.44 -5.21 8.25
CA TYR A 360 -1.46 -4.52 9.53
C TYR A 360 -2.02 -5.42 10.62
N ALA A 361 -1.55 -5.21 11.84
CA ALA A 361 -2.24 -5.64 13.05
C ALA A 361 -3.14 -4.51 13.54
N TRP A 362 -4.42 -4.80 13.72
CA TRP A 362 -5.38 -3.89 14.30
C TRP A 362 -5.55 -4.26 15.77
N LEU A 363 -4.64 -3.73 16.59
CA LEU A 363 -4.51 -4.06 18.00
C LEU A 363 -5.53 -3.25 18.81
N LYS A 364 -6.22 -3.91 19.73
CA LYS A 364 -7.09 -3.27 20.72
C LYS A 364 -6.52 -3.44 22.12
N CYS A 365 -6.50 -2.36 22.91
CA CYS A 365 -6.28 -2.43 24.34
C CYS A 365 -7.60 -2.76 25.07
N GLU A 366 -7.61 -3.85 25.83
CA GLU A 366 -8.83 -4.36 26.49
C GLU A 366 -9.02 -3.78 27.90
N ARG A 367 -7.94 -3.42 28.58
CA ARG A 367 -8.00 -2.91 29.95
C ARG A 367 -8.63 -1.51 29.99
N GLN A 368 -9.43 -1.27 31.03
CA GLN A 368 -10.06 0.05 31.23
C GLN A 368 -9.02 1.16 31.44
N GLN A 369 -7.89 0.86 32.11
CA GLN A 369 -6.80 1.84 32.28
C GLN A 369 -6.05 2.17 30.99
N ASP A 370 -6.20 1.39 29.93
CA ASP A 370 -5.52 1.57 28.63
C ASP A 370 -6.49 2.10 27.55
N MET A 371 -7.46 2.95 27.94
CA MET A 371 -8.44 3.51 27.00
C MET A 371 -7.76 4.24 25.84
N ASN A 372 -6.70 4.99 26.11
CA ASN A 372 -5.86 5.59 25.07
C ASN A 372 -4.73 4.62 24.72
N CYS A 373 -5.04 3.67 23.85
CA CYS A 373 -4.11 2.57 23.53
C CYS A 373 -2.84 3.07 22.85
N TYR A 374 -2.93 4.19 22.11
CA TYR A 374 -1.74 4.80 21.51
C TYR A 374 -0.77 5.31 22.56
N GLU A 375 -1.22 6.07 23.56
CA GLU A 375 -0.32 6.58 24.61
C GLU A 375 0.23 5.43 25.46
N THR A 376 -0.58 4.38 25.71
CA THR A 376 -0.12 3.14 26.35
C THR A 376 1.03 2.47 25.60
N LEU A 377 0.90 2.27 24.28
CA LEU A 377 1.96 1.67 23.47
C LEU A 377 3.18 2.59 23.33
N LYS A 378 2.95 3.90 23.18
CA LYS A 378 4.02 4.89 23.08
C LYS A 378 4.87 4.93 24.35
N ALA A 379 4.25 4.86 25.53
CA ALA A 379 4.95 4.74 26.82
C ALA A 379 5.79 3.45 26.92
N ALA A 380 5.41 2.39 26.20
CA ALA A 380 6.19 1.16 26.07
C ALA A 380 7.24 1.20 24.93
N GLY A 381 7.44 2.36 24.30
CA GLY A 381 8.38 2.53 23.19
C GLY A 381 7.89 1.90 21.87
N ILE A 382 6.57 1.84 21.64
CA ILE A 382 5.97 1.36 20.39
C ILE A 382 5.12 2.49 19.78
N ILE A 383 5.46 2.90 18.57
CA ILE A 383 4.72 3.92 17.81
C ILE A 383 3.90 3.21 16.75
N GLY A 384 2.57 3.34 16.83
CA GLY A 384 1.64 2.88 15.81
C GLY A 384 0.71 4.01 15.38
N ARG A 385 -0.24 3.71 14.49
CA ARG A 385 -1.21 4.73 14.05
C ARG A 385 -2.46 4.71 14.92
N LYS A 386 -2.81 5.87 15.48
CA LYS A 386 -3.99 6.06 16.35
C LYS A 386 -5.27 5.57 15.69
N GLY A 387 -6.11 4.85 16.43
CA GLY A 387 -7.36 4.33 15.90
C GLY A 387 -8.41 5.40 15.58
N SER A 388 -8.41 6.50 16.34
CA SER A 388 -9.26 7.67 16.09
C SER A 388 -9.06 8.29 14.71
N ASN A 389 -7.86 8.18 14.12
CA ASN A 389 -7.63 8.63 12.75
C ASN A 389 -8.53 7.89 11.75
N PHE A 390 -8.81 6.60 12.00
CA PHE A 390 -9.65 5.73 11.18
C PHE A 390 -11.14 5.81 11.52
N SER A 391 -11.55 6.80 12.32
CA SER A 391 -12.90 6.87 12.90
C SER A 391 -13.25 5.65 13.76
N ALA A 392 -12.26 5.09 14.45
CA ALA A 392 -12.44 4.05 15.45
C ALA A 392 -12.28 4.59 16.87
N ASP A 393 -12.62 3.75 17.85
CA ASP A 393 -12.40 4.01 19.27
C ASP A 393 -10.90 4.17 19.63
N GLU A 394 -10.56 4.99 20.63
CA GLU A 394 -9.18 5.27 21.06
C GLU A 394 -8.43 4.04 21.60
N ARG A 395 -9.15 2.94 21.89
CA ARG A 395 -8.56 1.67 22.28
C ARG A 395 -7.84 0.97 21.13
N TYR A 396 -7.97 1.43 19.90
CA TYR A 396 -7.32 0.79 18.75
C TYR A 396 -6.05 1.50 18.31
N VAL A 397 -5.07 0.69 17.87
CA VAL A 397 -3.86 1.14 17.20
C VAL A 397 -3.57 0.21 16.02
N ARG A 398 -3.26 0.80 14.86
CA ARG A 398 -2.76 0.05 13.71
C ARG A 398 -1.24 -0.07 13.78
N LEU A 399 -0.73 -1.29 13.75
CA LEU A 399 0.71 -1.60 13.68
C LEU A 399 1.04 -2.17 12.30
N SER A 400 2.03 -1.58 11.63
CA SER A 400 2.53 -2.01 10.32
C SER A 400 3.35 -3.29 10.41
N LEU A 401 2.98 -4.27 9.58
CA LEU A 401 3.71 -5.54 9.44
C LEU A 401 4.49 -5.62 8.13
N ILE A 402 4.47 -4.55 7.34
CA ILE A 402 5.04 -4.51 5.98
C ILE A 402 6.35 -3.72 5.89
N LYS A 403 6.87 -3.21 7.00
CA LYS A 403 8.17 -2.51 7.02
C LYS A 403 9.36 -3.48 6.89
N SER A 404 10.59 -3.00 7.09
CA SER A 404 11.80 -3.82 7.03
C SER A 404 11.78 -4.97 8.04
N GLN A 405 12.70 -5.93 7.91
CA GLN A 405 12.83 -6.99 8.92
C GLN A 405 13.24 -6.43 10.28
N ASP A 406 14.16 -5.46 10.30
CA ASP A 406 14.57 -4.76 11.53
C ASP A 406 13.38 -4.13 12.26
N ASP A 407 12.54 -3.39 11.55
CA ASP A 407 11.34 -2.79 12.13
C ASP A 407 10.42 -3.84 12.79
N PHE A 408 10.28 -5.01 12.15
CA PHE A 408 9.46 -6.10 12.67
C PHE A 408 10.08 -6.78 13.90
N GLU A 409 11.39 -7.01 13.89
CA GLU A 409 12.11 -7.58 15.05
C GLU A 409 12.05 -6.64 16.24
N ILE A 410 12.30 -5.34 16.04
CA ILE A 410 12.23 -4.32 17.10
C ILE A 410 10.80 -4.27 17.68
N LEU A 411 9.78 -4.24 16.82
CA LEU A 411 8.37 -4.26 17.23
C LEU A 411 8.04 -5.50 18.08
N THR A 412 8.39 -6.69 17.60
CA THR A 412 8.08 -7.94 18.31
C THR A 412 8.84 -8.07 19.62
N ASN A 413 10.08 -7.58 19.71
CA ASN A 413 10.83 -7.54 20.94
C ASN A 413 10.20 -6.61 21.98
N LYS A 414 9.82 -5.38 21.59
CA LYS A 414 9.11 -4.45 22.51
C LYS A 414 7.77 -5.02 22.97
N LEU A 415 7.01 -5.65 22.08
CA LEU A 415 5.74 -6.31 22.43
C LEU A 415 5.95 -7.48 23.40
N ARG A 416 6.98 -8.31 23.21
CA ARG A 416 7.32 -9.40 24.15
C ARG A 416 7.63 -8.84 25.54
N SER A 417 8.47 -7.80 25.64
CA SER A 417 8.77 -7.15 26.91
C SER A 417 7.53 -6.55 27.56
N LEU A 418 6.64 -5.93 26.77
CA LEU A 418 5.40 -5.35 27.28
C LEU A 418 4.42 -6.42 27.80
N VAL A 419 4.30 -7.54 27.11
CA VAL A 419 3.47 -8.67 27.52
C VAL A 419 4.08 -9.40 28.73
N ALA A 420 5.41 -9.55 28.80
CA ALA A 420 6.07 -10.21 29.93
C ALA A 420 5.89 -9.43 31.25
N LYS A 421 6.02 -8.09 31.22
CA LYS A 421 5.77 -7.23 32.40
C LYS A 421 4.35 -7.37 32.95
N GLU A 422 3.37 -7.73 32.11
CA GLU A 422 2.01 -8.03 32.54
C GLU A 422 1.98 -9.18 33.55
N TRP A 423 2.74 -10.25 33.27
CA TRP A 423 2.81 -11.45 34.09
C TRP A 423 3.48 -11.20 35.45
N GLU A 424 4.54 -10.40 35.47
CA GLU A 424 5.26 -10.05 36.70
C GLU A 424 4.40 -9.18 37.65
N SER A 425 3.58 -8.30 37.08
CA SER A 425 2.72 -7.38 37.86
C SER A 425 1.42 -8.01 38.39
N ASN A 426 1.04 -9.20 37.94
CA ASN A 426 -0.24 -9.81 38.35
C ASN A 426 -0.26 -11.37 38.30
N PRO A 427 0.48 -12.06 39.19
CA PRO A 427 0.57 -13.53 39.20
C PRO A 427 -0.76 -14.26 39.49
N ALA A 428 -1.73 -13.56 40.08
CA ALA A 428 -2.95 -14.14 40.67
C ALA A 428 -4.20 -14.11 39.75
N SER A 429 -4.04 -13.96 38.43
CA SER A 429 -5.17 -13.92 37.48
C SER A 429 -5.30 -15.17 36.60
N ILE A 430 -4.86 -16.31 37.15
CA ILE A 430 -5.05 -17.67 36.62
C ILE A 430 -6.40 -18.20 37.11
#